data_AF-A0A1G5XUM2-F1
#
_entry.id   AF-A0A1G5XUM2-F1
#
_cell.length_a   1.000
_cell.length_b   1.000
_cell.length_c   1.000
_cell.angle_alpha   90.00
_cell.angle_beta   90.00
_cell.angle_gamma   90.00
#
_symmetry.space_group_name_H-M   'P 1'
#
loop_
_entity.id
_entity.type
_entity.pdbx_description
1 polymer ?
#
loop_
_entity_poly.entity_id
_entity_poly.type
_entity_poly.pdbx_seq_one_letter_code
_entity_poly.pdbx_strand_id
1 'polypeptide(L)' 'MKLTISKSKNSESFYISKSYIDNSGKSTTATVRKLGTLAELLKDHGPTRDDVVAWCRSE' A
#
# COMPACT_ATOMS: atom_id res chain seq x y z
N MET A 1 8.58 -2.28 -5.56
CA MET A 1 7.15 -2.64 -5.39
C MET A 1 6.34 -1.36 -5.50
N LYS A 2 5.02 -1.42 -5.72
CA LYS A 2 4.17 -0.23 -5.88
C LYS A 2 3.18 -0.13 -4.73
N LEU A 3 3.20 1.01 -4.03
CA LEU A 3 2.20 1.35 -3.03
C LEU A 3 0.88 1.70 -3.72
N THR A 4 -0.17 0.99 -3.34
CA THR A 4 -1.54 1.22 -3.77
C THR A 4 -2.35 1.68 -2.57
N ILE A 5 -3.01 2.82 -2.71
CA ILE A 5 -3.87 3.41 -1.67
C ILE A 5 -5.31 3.25 -2.13
N SER A 6 -6.11 2.50 -1.37
CA SER A 6 -7.55 2.42 -1.58
C SER A 6 -8.24 3.33 -0.58
N LYS A 7 -8.92 4.36 -1.08
CA LYS A 7 -9.65 5.32 -0.26
C LYS A 7 -11.15 5.06 -0.36
N SER A 8 -11.78 4.84 0.78
CA SER A 8 -13.22 4.82 0.96
C SER A 8 -13.68 6.10 1.67
N LYS A 9 -14.99 6.26 1.84
CA LYS A 9 -15.58 7.43 2.51
C LYS A 9 -15.10 7.61 3.95
N ASN A 10 -14.78 6.52 4.65
CA ASN A 10 -14.44 6.52 6.08
C ASN A 10 -13.07 5.89 6.39
N SER A 11 -12.39 5.31 5.39
CA SER A 11 -11.14 4.59 5.62
C SER A 11 -10.20 4.69 4.44
N GLU A 12 -8.92 4.83 4.72
CA GLU A 12 -7.84 4.69 3.75
C GLU A 12 -7.08 3.42 4.09
N SER A 13 -6.92 2.51 3.12
CA SER A 13 -6.18 1.26 3.25
C SER A 13 -4.97 1.24 2.31
N PHE A 14 -3.85 0.73 2.80
CA PHE A 14 -2.56 0.69 2.11
C PHE A 14 -2.18 -0.74 1.73
N TYR A 15 -1.69 -0.90 0.50
CA TYR A 15 -1.34 -2.19 -0.07
C TYR A 15 -0.01 -2.11 -0.81
N ILE A 16 0.84 -3.12 -0.64
CA ILE A 16 2.01 -3.34 -1.48
C ILE A 16 1.61 -4.26 -2.63
N SER A 17 1.79 -3.77 -3.85
CA SER A 17 1.59 -4.53 -5.08
C SER A 17 2.92 -4.79 -5.78
N LYS A 18 3.04 -5.98 -6.38
CA LYS A 18 4.19 -6.36 -7.19
C LYS A 18 3.71 -6.61 -8.61
N SER A 19 4.41 -5.98 -9.55
CA SER A 19 4.23 -6.25 -10.97
C SER A 19 5.20 -7.35 -11.39
N TYR A 20 4.71 -8.31 -12.16
CA TYR A 20 5.50 -9.39 -12.74
C TYR A 20 4.98 -9.72 -14.13
N ILE A 21 5.83 -10.32 -14.95
CA ILE A 21 5.42 -10.88 -16.24
C ILE A 21 4.88 -12.28 -15.97
N ASP A 22 3.62 -12.51 -16.32
CA ASP A 22 3.02 -13.82 -16.18
C ASP A 22 3.52 -14.77 -17.28
N ASN A 23 3.16 -16.05 -17.19
CA ASN A 23 3.58 -17.06 -18.17
C ASN A 23 3.06 -16.80 -19.59
N SER A 24 2.06 -15.94 -19.76
CA SER A 24 1.56 -15.49 -21.08
C SER A 24 2.28 -14.26 -21.65
N GLY A 25 3.32 -13.75 -20.97
CA GLY A 25 4.08 -12.58 -21.39
C GLY A 25 3.40 -11.24 -21.09
N LYS A 26 2.30 -11.23 -20.31
CA LYS A 26 1.57 -10.02 -19.93
C LYS A 26 2.06 -9.49 -18.59
N SER A 27 2.22 -8.17 -18.51
CA SER A 27 2.50 -7.49 -17.25
C SER A 27 1.27 -7.49 -16.36
N THR A 28 1.30 -8.32 -15.32
CA THR A 28 0.23 -8.41 -14.31
C THR A 28 0.70 -7.78 -13.01
N THR A 29 -0.20 -7.05 -12.36
CA THR A 29 0.07 -6.49 -11.02
C THR A 29 -0.79 -7.22 -10.01
N ALA A 30 -0.15 -7.87 -9.04
CA ALA A 30 -0.84 -8.52 -7.94
C ALA A 30 -0.59 -7.79 -6.63
N THR A 31 -1.61 -7.74 -5.78
CA THR A 31 -1.48 -7.27 -4.40
C THR A 31 -0.76 -8.34 -3.59
N VAL A 32 0.42 -8.02 -3.07
CA VAL A 32 1.27 -8.94 -2.31
C VAL A 32 0.91 -8.91 -0.83
N ARG A 33 0.66 -7.72 -0.27
CA ARG A 33 0.39 -7.56 1.16
C ARG A 33 -0.46 -6.33 1.42
N LYS A 34 -1.38 -6.44 2.39
CA LYS A 34 -2.07 -5.30 2.99
C LYS A 34 -1.22 -4.79 4.15
N LEU A 35 -0.86 -3.50 4.14
CA LEU A 35 -0.09 -2.86 5.21
C LEU A 35 -0.98 -2.50 6.40
N GLY A 36 -2.20 -2.03 6.14
CA GLY A 36 -3.14 -1.63 7.18
C GLY A 36 -4.02 -0.47 6.74
N THR A 37 -4.81 0.05 7.67
CA THR A 37 -5.55 1.31 7.48
C THR A 37 -4.76 2.51 7.97
N LEU A 38 -5.10 3.70 7.50
CA LEU A 38 -4.47 4.94 7.95
C LEU A 38 -4.58 5.11 9.47
N ALA A 39 -5.72 4.78 10.07
CA ALA A 39 -5.94 4.93 11.51
C ALA A 39 -5.07 3.96 12.36
N GLU A 40 -4.70 2.80 11.81
CA GLU A 40 -3.78 1.88 12.45
C GLU A 40 -2.34 2.38 12.29
N LEU A 41 -1.95 2.68 11.05
CA LEU A 41 -0.59 3.09 10.75
C LEU A 41 -0.21 4.45 11.36
N LEU A 42 -1.17 5.35 11.57
CA LEU A 42 -0.93 6.62 12.28
C LEU A 42 -0.54 6.41 13.75
N LYS A 43 -0.95 5.30 14.38
CA LYS A 43 -0.59 5.00 15.77
C LYS A 43 0.86 4.53 15.88
N ASP A 44 1.31 3.76 14.88
CA ASP A 44 2.61 3.09 14.92
C ASP A 44 3.73 3.85 14.21
N HIS A 45 3.41 4.58 13.13
CA HIS A 45 4.40 5.08 12.18
C HIS A 45 4.44 6.61 12.03
N GLY A 46 3.48 7.36 12.58
CA GLY A 46 3.60 8.82 12.66
C GLY A 46 2.28 9.58 12.80
N PRO A 47 2.34 10.83 13.28
CA PRO A 47 1.16 11.65 13.54
C PRO A 47 0.45 12.12 12.27
N THR A 48 1.11 12.07 11.10
CA THR A 48 0.53 12.52 9.83
C THR A 48 0.46 11.42 8.78
N ARG A 49 -0.46 11.61 7.83
CA ARG A 49 -0.60 10.75 6.67
C ARG A 49 0.68 10.71 5.82
N ASP A 50 1.45 11.80 5.79
CA ASP A 50 2.68 11.86 5.00
C ASP A 50 3.74 10.92 5.59
N ASP A 51 3.88 10.90 6.92
CA ASP A 51 4.78 9.98 7.63
C ASP A 51 4.44 8.52 7.33
N VAL A 52 3.14 8.18 7.40
CA VAL A 52 2.64 6.85 7.07
C VAL A 52 2.92 6.48 5.61
N VAL A 53 2.72 7.40 4.66
CA VAL A 53 2.97 7.17 3.24
C VAL A 53 4.47 7.03 2.96
N ALA A 54 5.31 7.82 3.61
CA ALA A 54 6.77 7.74 3.51
C ALA A 54 7.27 6.38 4.01
N TRP A 55 6.78 5.93 5.17
CA TRP A 55 7.06 4.60 5.69
C TRP A 55 6.58 3.50 4.72
N CYS A 56 5.34 3.56 4.25
CA CYS A 56 4.79 2.60 3.29
C CYS A 56 5.55 2.53 1.96
N ARG A 57 6.29 3.57 1.58
CA ARG A 57 7.14 3.61 0.37
C ARG A 57 8.54 3.07 0.62
N SER A 58 9.01 3.08 1.87
CA SER A 58 10.30 2.52 2.26
C SER A 58 10.27 0.99 2.36
N GLU A 59 9.08 0.40 2.41
CA GLU A 59 8.81 -1.05 2.46
C GLU A 59 8.78 -1.69 1.07
#